data_AF-A0A0M0JZK8-F1
#
_entry.id   AF-A0A0M0JZK8-F1
#
_cell.length_a   1.000
_cell.length_b   1.000
_cell.length_c   1.000
_cell.angle_alpha   90.00
_cell.angle_beta   90.00
_cell.angle_gamma   90.00
#
_symmetry.space_group_name_H-M   'P 1'
#
loop_
_entity.id
_entity.type
_entity.pdbx_description
1 polymer ?
#
loop_
_entity_poly.entity_id
_entity_poly.type
_entity_poly.pdbx_seq_one_letter_code
_entity_poly.pdbx_strand_id
1 'polypeptide(L)'
;MNFSGQFYKYKGETHLQAVLRRIGLAFVSSPLVERERVICNETRLMEYIEAFEASEKGQASRGIVLLADELNQIGSPLDEESSNFLKAEFLDKAKRYLVFTSHVFMDVEGEAELDKNLAPKRAMPSVRGVHLARLPVCTDVETLRKTWQPKSNALTRCEVALYGGIPGLIRASLEGSFNIRHRYERGNVVIAPREAVGLLEAFVRALRTGDVSSSLFRFFMFSSAFNVGVETKLQWPVCYIAPILDCPPFFKVHAIYSFDQIVVQPLIAHAKDVSSGKAWEIVVRAGILINALDASLNSGVRGPFGIAQNLERPAGKLRVVHFTLPEEVRTIEVALERVKLALSGLGRHVLMVVSFSYGNFPELDGILWLQCGSVCRKFGYQAKMRKGYPGTQPPSELDDCFLVRGDAPSKASYQQGWKYMSRDEVKELLGFSLESLIPSQWPEAPGST
;
A
#
# COMPACT_ATOMS: atom_id res chain seq x y z
N MET A 1 26.24 3.91 21.85
CA MET A 1 25.50 4.12 23.12
C MET A 1 24.07 3.64 22.93
N ASN A 2 23.50 2.82 23.81
CA ASN A 2 22.16 2.25 23.61
C ASN A 2 21.11 3.05 24.42
N PHE A 3 20.06 3.56 23.78
CA PHE A 3 19.07 4.46 24.39
C PHE A 3 17.70 3.79 24.54
N SER A 4 17.56 2.85 25.47
CA SER A 4 16.24 2.33 25.84
C SER A 4 15.60 3.25 26.90
N GLY A 5 14.73 4.17 26.48
CA GLY A 5 13.95 5.01 27.40
C GLY A 5 13.41 6.27 26.71
N GLN A 6 12.07 6.39 26.73
CA GLN A 6 11.22 7.43 26.13
C GLN A 6 11.94 8.74 25.80
N PHE A 7 12.08 9.03 24.51
CA PHE A 7 12.78 10.16 23.91
C PHE A 7 11.79 11.33 23.71
N TYR A 8 11.34 11.97 24.79
CA TYR A 8 10.36 13.06 24.72
C TYR A 8 10.97 14.45 24.94
N LYS A 9 10.34 15.43 24.27
CA LYS A 9 10.58 16.87 24.38
C LYS A 9 9.93 17.43 25.66
N TYR A 10 10.64 18.27 26.42
CA TYR A 10 10.06 18.98 27.57
C TYR A 10 9.23 20.20 27.15
N LYS A 11 8.31 20.63 28.02
CA LYS A 11 7.48 21.83 27.75
C LYS A 11 8.36 23.07 27.64
N GLY A 12 8.30 23.74 26.49
CA GLY A 12 9.09 24.95 26.21
C GLY A 12 10.47 24.70 25.57
N GLU A 13 10.86 23.44 25.39
CA GLU A 13 12.09 23.04 24.70
C GLU A 13 11.91 23.19 23.17
N THR A 14 12.97 23.43 22.40
CA THR A 14 12.97 23.23 20.92
C THR A 14 13.28 21.77 20.56
N HIS A 15 13.15 21.33 19.30
CA HIS A 15 13.60 19.96 18.96
C HIS A 15 15.11 19.83 19.10
N LEU A 16 15.88 20.85 18.68
CA LEU A 16 17.33 20.83 18.78
C LEU A 16 17.78 20.72 20.24
N GLN A 17 17.17 21.49 21.14
CA GLN A 17 17.47 21.40 22.58
C GLN A 17 17.20 19.99 23.13
N ALA A 18 16.10 19.34 22.72
CA ALA A 18 15.79 17.97 23.12
C ALA A 18 16.82 16.96 22.59
N VAL A 19 17.27 17.11 21.34
CA VAL A 19 18.35 16.30 20.73
C VAL A 19 19.64 16.49 21.52
N LEU A 20 20.09 17.74 21.69
CA LEU A 20 21.35 18.09 22.37
C LEU A 20 21.36 17.59 23.82
N ARG A 21 20.28 17.83 24.58
CA ARG A 21 20.12 17.33 25.95
C ARG A 21 20.27 15.81 26.00
N ARG A 22 19.67 15.07 25.08
CA ARG A 22 19.73 13.61 25.09
C ARG A 22 21.13 13.08 24.77
N ILE A 23 21.81 13.67 23.78
CA ILE A 23 23.19 13.30 23.47
C ILE A 23 24.08 13.64 24.68
N GLY A 24 23.93 14.84 25.24
CA GLY A 24 24.67 15.27 26.44
C GLY A 24 24.46 14.34 27.63
N LEU A 25 23.23 13.89 27.89
CA LEU A 25 22.91 12.92 28.95
C LEU A 25 23.67 11.60 28.82
N ALA A 26 24.06 11.20 27.61
CA ALA A 26 24.83 9.97 27.40
C ALA A 26 26.28 10.08 27.89
N PHE A 27 26.78 11.30 28.07
CA PHE A 27 28.12 11.59 28.59
C PHE A 27 28.13 11.87 30.10
N VAL A 28 26.97 11.99 30.73
CA VAL A 28 26.88 12.25 32.18
C VAL A 28 26.79 10.92 32.93
N SER A 29 27.93 10.46 33.45
CA SER A 29 28.05 9.19 34.19
C SER A 29 27.41 9.20 35.60
N SER A 30 26.84 10.33 36.05
CA SER A 30 26.46 10.51 37.45
C SER A 30 24.97 10.23 37.71
N PRO A 31 24.63 9.33 38.65
CA PRO A 31 23.26 9.09 39.08
C PRO A 31 22.65 10.27 39.87
N LEU A 32 23.42 11.31 40.19
CA LEU A 32 23.01 12.44 41.03
C LEU A 32 22.55 13.67 40.23
N VAL A 33 22.76 13.70 38.92
CA VAL A 33 22.18 14.76 38.09
C VAL A 33 20.74 14.34 37.83
N GLU A 34 19.78 15.09 38.39
CA GLU A 34 18.39 15.01 37.94
C GLU A 34 18.42 15.06 36.41
N ARG A 35 18.06 13.96 35.75
CA ARG A 35 18.13 13.79 34.28
C ARG A 35 17.41 14.93 33.53
N GLU A 36 16.56 15.67 34.25
CA GLU A 36 15.77 16.80 33.83
C GLU A 36 16.54 18.14 33.79
N ARG A 37 17.77 18.24 34.32
CA ARG A 37 18.55 19.50 34.40
C ARG A 37 19.77 19.60 33.50
N VAL A 38 20.01 18.62 32.61
CA VAL A 38 21.15 18.71 31.68
C VAL A 38 20.83 19.74 30.61
N ILE A 39 21.41 20.93 30.74
CA ILE A 39 21.42 21.95 29.69
C ILE A 39 22.67 21.70 28.84
N CYS A 40 22.45 21.24 27.61
CA CYS A 40 23.50 21.00 26.64
C CYS A 40 23.33 21.99 25.49
N ASN A 41 24.36 22.77 25.20
CA ASN A 41 24.41 23.60 24.00
C ASN A 41 25.30 22.90 22.95
N GLU A 42 25.05 23.21 21.68
CA GLU A 42 25.73 22.59 20.54
C GLU A 42 27.25 22.71 20.65
N THR A 43 27.75 23.92 20.90
CA THR A 43 29.19 24.21 20.97
C THR A 43 29.90 23.32 22.00
N ARG A 44 29.39 23.23 23.23
CA ARG A 44 30.02 22.40 24.27
C ARG A 44 29.96 20.92 23.96
N LEU A 45 28.85 20.46 23.37
CA LEU A 45 28.72 19.06 22.97
C LEU A 45 29.77 18.70 21.93
N MET A 46 29.96 19.58 20.94
CA MET A 46 30.93 19.35 19.88
C MET A 46 32.37 19.44 20.37
N GLU A 47 32.69 20.43 21.23
CA GLU A 47 33.99 20.51 21.89
C GLU A 47 34.34 19.21 22.62
N TYR A 48 33.38 18.61 23.32
CA TYR A 48 33.58 17.36 24.05
C TYR A 48 33.81 16.18 23.10
N ILE A 49 32.98 16.04 22.07
CA ILE A 49 33.10 14.98 21.05
C ILE A 49 34.44 15.10 20.32
N GLU A 50 34.85 16.30 19.93
CA GLU A 50 36.10 16.55 19.22
C GLU A 50 37.33 16.34 20.12
N ALA A 51 37.25 16.70 21.40
CA ALA A 51 38.29 16.38 22.38
C ALA A 51 38.45 14.86 22.57
N PHE A 52 37.34 14.11 22.56
CA PHE A 52 37.36 12.65 22.60
C PHE A 52 37.98 12.03 21.33
N GLU A 53 37.65 12.56 20.15
CA GLU A 53 38.28 12.13 18.88
C GLU A 53 39.78 12.43 18.86
N ALA A 54 40.19 13.58 19.42
CA ALA A 54 41.58 13.99 19.49
C ALA A 54 42.42 13.15 20.46
N SER A 55 41.84 12.71 21.59
CA SER A 55 42.54 11.88 22.58
C SER A 55 42.77 10.44 22.11
N GLU A 56 41.94 9.95 21.18
CA GLU A 56 42.06 8.63 20.56
C GLU A 56 43.05 8.57 19.38
N LYS A 57 43.67 9.69 18.95
CA LYS A 57 44.52 9.79 17.73
C LYS A 57 45.75 8.85 17.70
N GLY A 58 46.09 8.15 18.78
CA GLY A 58 47.17 7.15 18.86
C GLY A 58 46.74 5.69 18.76
N GLN A 59 45.45 5.40 18.88
CA GLN A 59 44.85 4.09 18.58
C GLN A 59 44.03 4.23 17.30
N ALA A 60 43.84 3.18 16.50
CA ALA A 60 43.07 3.27 15.25
C ALA A 60 41.71 3.93 15.52
N SER A 61 41.56 5.22 15.17
CA SER A 61 40.50 6.05 15.77
C SER A 61 39.15 5.40 15.53
N ARG A 62 38.52 4.96 16.62
CA ARG A 62 37.24 4.27 16.57
C ARG A 62 36.21 5.34 16.25
N GLY A 63 35.49 5.19 15.14
CA GLY A 63 34.48 6.17 14.76
C GLY A 63 33.42 6.36 15.84
N ILE A 64 32.78 7.51 15.86
CA ILE A 64 31.71 7.83 16.80
C ILE A 64 30.37 7.42 16.18
N VAL A 65 29.61 6.60 16.91
CA VAL A 65 28.29 6.15 16.49
C VAL A 65 27.23 6.66 17.46
N LEU A 66 26.40 7.58 16.99
CA LEU A 66 25.18 7.99 17.67
C LEU A 66 24.07 6.98 17.32
N LEU A 67 23.61 6.21 18.31
CA LEU A 67 22.41 5.39 18.16
C LEU A 67 21.23 6.19 18.73
N ALA A 68 20.10 6.31 18.05
CA ALA A 68 18.91 6.98 18.58
C ALA A 68 17.68 6.08 18.40
N ASP A 69 17.09 5.62 19.51
CA ASP A 69 15.87 4.82 19.45
C ASP A 69 14.64 5.74 19.38
N GLU A 70 13.73 5.46 18.45
CA GLU A 70 12.46 6.16 18.22
C GLU A 70 12.60 7.68 18.08
N LEU A 71 13.51 8.14 17.23
CA LEU A 71 13.87 9.55 17.06
C LEU A 71 12.65 10.45 16.68
N ASN A 72 11.58 9.86 16.15
CA ASN A 72 10.30 10.53 15.89
C ASN A 72 9.53 11.00 17.13
N GLN A 73 9.90 10.55 18.33
CA GLN A 73 9.28 11.02 19.58
C GLN A 73 9.64 12.49 19.91
N ILE A 74 10.72 13.03 19.32
CA ILE A 74 11.08 14.45 19.43
C ILE A 74 10.16 15.32 18.56
N GLY A 75 9.82 14.80 17.38
CA GLY A 75 9.03 15.45 16.35
C GLY A 75 9.11 14.64 15.06
N SER A 76 8.00 14.55 14.32
CA SER A 76 7.96 13.93 12.99
C SER A 76 7.18 14.79 12.00
N PRO A 77 7.83 15.33 10.95
CA PRO A 77 9.28 15.29 10.71
C PRO A 77 10.06 16.03 11.82
N LEU A 78 11.37 15.76 11.93
CA LEU A 78 12.28 16.63 12.69
C LEU A 78 12.22 18.04 12.10
N ASP A 79 12.42 19.06 12.93
CA ASP A 79 12.53 20.42 12.37
C ASP A 79 13.84 20.57 11.61
N GLU A 80 13.88 21.58 10.73
CA GLU A 80 15.01 21.84 9.85
C GLU A 80 16.31 22.06 10.64
N GLU A 81 16.23 22.76 11.77
CA GLU A 81 17.37 23.04 12.65
C GLU A 81 17.97 21.75 13.22
N SER A 82 17.15 20.84 13.76
CA SER A 82 17.61 19.56 14.30
C SER A 82 18.15 18.62 13.21
N SER A 83 17.48 18.61 12.06
CA SER A 83 17.91 17.83 10.88
C SER A 83 19.28 18.30 10.41
N ASN A 84 19.49 19.61 10.28
CA ASN A 84 20.76 20.19 9.86
C ASN A 84 21.89 19.93 10.87
N PHE A 85 21.61 20.03 12.17
CA PHE A 85 22.58 19.66 13.21
C PHE A 85 23.01 18.19 13.08
N LEU A 86 22.07 17.24 13.02
CA LEU A 86 22.38 15.81 12.90
C LEU A 86 23.16 15.48 11.62
N LYS A 87 22.85 16.16 10.51
CA LYS A 87 23.64 16.05 9.26
C LYS A 87 25.07 16.53 9.45
N ALA A 88 25.21 17.81 9.79
CA ALA A 88 26.50 18.49 9.83
C ALA A 88 27.45 17.83 10.82
N GLU A 89 26.93 17.41 11.99
CA GLU A 89 27.75 16.97 13.09
C GLU A 89 27.96 15.46 13.18
N PHE A 90 27.05 14.63 12.65
CA PHE A 90 27.16 13.17 12.75
C PHE A 90 27.19 12.43 11.42
N LEU A 91 26.69 13.02 10.33
CA LEU A 91 26.63 12.35 9.04
C LEU A 91 27.68 12.88 8.04
N ASP A 92 27.98 14.18 8.06
CA ASP A 92 28.88 14.83 7.08
C ASP A 92 30.35 14.88 7.54
N LYS A 93 30.61 14.59 8.83
CA LYS A 93 31.96 14.49 9.39
C LYS A 93 32.50 13.05 9.27
N ALA A 94 33.75 12.92 8.83
CA ALA A 94 34.39 11.63 8.68
C ALA A 94 34.46 10.85 10.00
N LYS A 95 34.25 9.53 9.94
CA LYS A 95 34.24 8.62 11.10
C LYS A 95 33.14 8.92 12.13
N ARG A 96 32.10 9.67 11.76
CA ARG A 96 30.88 9.80 12.54
C ARG A 96 29.73 9.09 11.83
N TYR A 97 28.84 8.51 12.62
CA TYR A 97 27.70 7.73 12.13
C TYR A 97 26.48 8.03 12.99
N LEU A 98 25.34 8.18 12.33
CA LEU A 98 24.02 8.23 12.96
C LEU A 98 23.25 6.97 12.57
N VAL A 99 22.83 6.21 13.56
CA VAL A 99 21.91 5.08 13.40
C VAL A 99 20.70 5.41 14.25
N PHE A 100 19.52 5.38 13.67
CA PHE A 100 18.31 5.60 14.44
C PHE A 100 17.21 4.61 14.05
N THR A 101 16.30 4.37 14.98
CA THR A 101 15.03 3.69 14.70
C THR A 101 13.91 4.72 14.68
N SER A 102 12.89 4.45 13.88
CA SER A 102 11.69 5.27 13.86
C SER A 102 10.49 4.45 13.40
N HIS A 103 9.31 4.81 13.91
CA HIS A 103 8.03 4.23 13.49
C HIS A 103 7.39 4.98 12.31
N VAL A 104 8.01 6.08 11.88
CA VAL A 104 7.59 6.95 10.79
C VAL A 104 8.78 7.18 9.86
N PHE A 105 8.51 7.37 8.58
CA PHE A 105 9.60 7.71 7.67
C PHE A 105 10.16 9.07 8.08
N MET A 106 11.43 9.10 8.46
CA MET A 106 12.12 10.34 8.77
C MET A 106 13.18 10.56 7.73
N ASP A 107 12.91 11.53 6.87
CA ASP A 107 13.94 12.05 5.99
C ASP A 107 14.87 12.92 6.82
N VAL A 108 16.00 12.36 7.24
CA VAL A 108 17.04 13.13 7.91
C VAL A 108 17.68 14.09 6.92
N GLU A 109 17.58 13.89 5.60
CA GLU A 109 18.14 14.75 4.55
C GLU A 109 17.28 16.00 4.26
N GLY A 110 16.10 16.13 4.88
CA GLY A 110 15.12 17.15 4.51
C GLY A 110 14.56 16.86 3.11
N GLU A 111 13.60 17.64 2.60
CA GLU A 111 13.14 17.52 1.21
C GLU A 111 14.24 17.89 0.19
N ALA A 112 15.32 17.10 0.14
CA ALA A 112 16.54 17.35 -0.63
C ALA A 112 16.36 17.20 -2.14
N GLU A 113 15.12 17.26 -2.64
CA GLU A 113 14.82 17.30 -4.08
C GLU A 113 13.80 18.39 -4.49
N LEU A 114 13.40 19.32 -3.62
CA LEU A 114 12.44 20.37 -4.02
C LEU A 114 12.98 21.80 -4.18
N ASP A 115 14.27 22.05 -3.90
CA ASP A 115 14.86 23.34 -4.27
C ASP A 115 16.28 23.20 -4.87
N LYS A 116 16.31 22.82 -6.15
CA LYS A 116 17.55 22.80 -6.96
C LYS A 116 18.16 24.20 -7.19
N ASN A 117 17.54 25.27 -6.67
CA ASN A 117 17.92 26.64 -6.96
C ASN A 117 18.62 27.40 -5.82
N LEU A 118 18.84 26.80 -4.63
CA LEU A 118 19.36 27.57 -3.48
C LEU A 118 20.61 27.04 -2.75
N ALA A 119 21.25 25.94 -3.17
CA ALA A 119 22.48 25.49 -2.50
C ALA A 119 23.77 25.99 -3.19
N PRO A 120 24.59 26.85 -2.54
CA PRO A 120 25.91 27.21 -3.05
C PRO A 120 26.88 26.02 -2.97
N LYS A 121 27.73 25.92 -3.99
CA LYS A 121 28.75 24.89 -4.26
C LYS A 121 29.75 24.65 -3.10
N ARG A 122 29.38 23.99 -2.00
CA ARG A 122 30.33 23.35 -1.08
C ARG A 122 29.74 22.05 -0.50
N ALA A 123 30.52 20.98 -0.65
CA ALA A 123 30.20 19.57 -0.38
C ALA A 123 29.04 19.01 -1.23
N MET A 124 29.36 18.08 -2.16
CA MET A 124 28.31 17.23 -2.71
C MET A 124 27.75 16.40 -1.54
N PRO A 125 26.42 16.44 -1.27
CA PRO A 125 25.82 15.55 -0.30
C PRO A 125 26.22 14.10 -0.62
N SER A 126 26.56 13.33 0.40
CA SER A 126 26.60 11.87 0.25
C SER A 126 25.25 11.45 -0.30
N VAL A 127 25.21 10.76 -1.45
CA VAL A 127 23.95 10.18 -1.96
C VAL A 127 23.60 9.01 -1.04
N ARG A 128 22.90 9.27 0.07
CA ARG A 128 22.49 8.26 1.04
C ARG A 128 21.17 7.67 0.55
N GLY A 129 21.22 6.44 0.03
CA GLY A 129 20.05 5.75 -0.51
C GLY A 129 19.11 5.25 0.59
N VAL A 130 17.81 5.17 0.26
CA VAL A 130 16.82 4.46 1.09
C VAL A 130 16.92 2.96 0.79
N HIS A 131 17.30 2.17 1.80
CA HIS A 131 17.25 0.71 1.71
C HIS A 131 15.90 0.19 2.20
N LEU A 132 15.09 -0.35 1.29
CA LEU A 132 13.82 -0.96 1.62
C LEU A 132 14.00 -2.49 1.76
N ALA A 133 13.37 -3.06 2.79
CA ALA A 133 13.46 -4.49 3.07
C ALA A 133 12.21 -5.24 2.58
N ARG A 134 12.41 -6.49 2.15
CA ARG A 134 11.32 -7.41 1.86
C ARG A 134 10.76 -7.99 3.14
N LEU A 135 9.47 -7.79 3.37
CA LEU A 135 8.75 -8.49 4.42
C LEU A 135 8.40 -9.93 3.96
N PRO A 136 8.52 -10.93 4.85
CA PRO A 136 8.11 -12.29 4.51
C PRO A 136 6.61 -12.35 4.21
N VAL A 137 6.23 -13.15 3.21
CA VAL A 137 4.84 -13.34 2.79
C VAL A 137 4.50 -14.83 2.82
N CYS A 138 3.36 -15.17 3.39
CA CYS A 138 2.78 -16.51 3.39
C CYS A 138 1.26 -16.39 3.19
N THR A 139 0.73 -17.01 2.14
CA THR A 139 -0.72 -17.01 1.86
C THR A 139 -1.39 -18.34 2.23
N ASP A 140 -0.61 -19.33 2.65
CA ASP A 140 -1.13 -20.56 3.20
C ASP A 140 -1.57 -20.35 4.66
N VAL A 141 -2.88 -20.21 4.83
CA VAL A 141 -3.53 -20.05 6.14
C VAL A 141 -3.17 -21.19 7.10
N GLU A 142 -3.04 -22.43 6.61
CA GLU A 142 -2.72 -23.57 7.47
C GLU A 142 -1.29 -23.50 7.99
N THR A 143 -0.34 -23.11 7.14
CA THR A 143 1.03 -22.84 7.56
C THR A 143 1.10 -21.70 8.58
N LEU A 144 0.35 -20.61 8.36
CA LEU A 144 0.29 -19.49 9.31
C LEU A 144 -0.28 -19.91 10.67
N ARG A 145 -1.38 -20.68 10.68
CA ARG A 145 -2.01 -21.20 11.92
C ARG A 145 -1.09 -22.13 12.72
N LYS A 146 -0.29 -22.96 12.03
CA LYS A 146 0.68 -23.85 12.68
C LYS A 146 1.85 -23.07 13.28
N THR A 147 2.32 -22.03 12.58
CA THR A 147 3.52 -21.26 12.95
C THR A 147 3.24 -20.30 14.10
N TRP A 148 2.08 -19.65 14.06
CA TRP A 148 1.61 -18.73 15.08
C TRP A 148 0.31 -19.34 15.60
N GLN A 149 0.38 -20.16 16.66
CA GLN A 149 -0.80 -20.72 17.33
C GLN A 149 -1.57 -19.57 17.99
N PRO A 150 -2.55 -18.94 17.31
CA PRO A 150 -3.21 -17.79 17.88
C PRO A 150 -4.09 -18.33 19.02
N LYS A 151 -4.29 -17.55 20.08
CA LYS A 151 -5.08 -17.99 21.25
C LYS A 151 -6.50 -18.46 20.89
N SER A 152 -7.00 -18.07 19.72
CA SER A 152 -8.13 -18.67 19.03
C SER A 152 -7.66 -19.26 17.70
N ASN A 153 -8.04 -20.50 17.35
CA ASN A 153 -7.77 -21.11 16.04
C ASN A 153 -8.57 -20.43 14.89
N ALA A 154 -8.55 -19.10 14.79
CA ALA A 154 -9.53 -18.31 14.03
C ALA A 154 -8.99 -17.56 12.80
N LEU A 155 -7.68 -17.62 12.49
CA LEU A 155 -7.13 -16.89 11.33
C LEU A 155 -7.84 -17.33 10.02
N THR A 156 -8.40 -16.39 9.28
CA THR A 156 -9.17 -16.62 8.05
C THR A 156 -8.42 -16.18 6.80
N ARG A 157 -8.88 -16.62 5.63
CA ARG A 157 -8.36 -16.16 4.33
C ARG A 157 -8.57 -14.66 4.12
N CYS A 158 -9.66 -14.10 4.62
CA CYS A 158 -9.95 -12.67 4.51
C CYS A 158 -8.93 -11.84 5.30
N GLU A 159 -8.54 -12.28 6.50
CA GLU A 159 -7.48 -11.62 7.27
C GLU A 159 -6.13 -11.74 6.56
N VAL A 160 -5.79 -12.93 6.05
CA VAL A 160 -4.54 -13.11 5.27
C VAL A 160 -4.53 -12.18 4.05
N ALA A 161 -5.63 -12.07 3.30
CA ALA A 161 -5.74 -11.15 2.16
C ALA A 161 -5.63 -9.68 2.58
N LEU A 162 -6.32 -9.28 3.65
CA LEU A 162 -6.31 -7.90 4.16
C LEU A 162 -4.89 -7.41 4.48
N TYR A 163 -4.08 -8.27 5.08
CA TYR A 163 -2.70 -7.95 5.48
C TYR A 163 -1.63 -8.39 4.46
N GLY A 164 -2.04 -8.72 3.23
CA GLY A 164 -1.11 -9.08 2.14
C GLY A 164 -0.32 -10.37 2.39
N GLY A 165 -0.78 -11.24 3.30
CA GLY A 165 -0.07 -12.46 3.70
C GLY A 165 1.18 -12.20 4.53
N ILE A 166 1.40 -11.00 5.07
CA ILE A 166 2.60 -10.67 5.84
C ILE A 166 2.43 -11.12 7.30
N PRO A 167 3.14 -12.15 7.80
CA PRO A 167 2.87 -12.73 9.12
C PRO A 167 3.01 -11.74 10.27
N GLY A 168 4.04 -10.88 10.21
CA GLY A 168 4.28 -9.86 11.25
C GLY A 168 3.16 -8.82 11.32
N LEU A 169 2.61 -8.43 10.17
CA LEU A 169 1.51 -7.46 10.09
C LEU A 169 0.19 -8.09 10.57
N ILE A 170 -0.11 -9.33 10.12
CA ILE A 170 -1.26 -10.11 10.59
C ILE A 170 -1.24 -10.21 12.11
N ARG A 171 -0.11 -10.65 12.67
CA ARG A 171 0.04 -10.83 14.12
C ARG A 171 -0.15 -9.52 14.88
N ALA A 172 0.55 -8.46 14.47
CA ALA A 172 0.48 -7.18 15.17
C ALA A 172 -0.94 -6.60 15.17
N SER A 173 -1.66 -6.72 14.05
CA SER A 173 -3.04 -6.25 13.95
C SER A 173 -4.03 -7.08 14.78
N LEU A 174 -3.91 -8.41 14.76
CA LEU A 174 -4.86 -9.29 15.47
C LEU A 174 -4.60 -9.37 16.98
N GLU A 175 -3.37 -9.18 17.44
CA GLU A 175 -3.05 -9.10 18.88
C GLU A 175 -3.38 -7.72 19.49
N GLY A 176 -3.88 -6.77 18.69
CA GLY A 176 -4.26 -5.42 19.14
C GLY A 176 -3.07 -4.52 19.50
N SER A 177 -1.84 -4.97 19.22
CA SER A 177 -0.63 -4.17 19.41
C SER A 177 -0.43 -3.11 18.31
N PHE A 178 -1.24 -3.17 17.24
CA PHE A 178 -1.09 -2.32 16.08
C PHE A 178 -2.43 -1.93 15.43
N ASN A 179 -2.64 -0.63 15.20
CA ASN A 179 -3.79 -0.10 14.45
C ASN A 179 -3.30 0.57 13.15
N ILE A 180 -3.75 0.03 12.01
CA ILE A 180 -3.35 0.46 10.66
C ILE A 180 -3.70 1.94 10.41
N ARG A 181 -4.93 2.32 10.73
CA ARG A 181 -5.44 3.68 10.50
C ARG A 181 -4.64 4.67 11.33
N HIS A 182 -4.39 4.33 12.59
CA HIS A 182 -3.55 5.14 13.48
C HIS A 182 -2.11 5.30 12.96
N ARG A 183 -1.51 4.26 12.37
CA ARG A 183 -0.18 4.38 11.74
C ARG A 183 -0.21 5.29 10.51
N TYR A 184 -1.24 5.17 9.67
CA TYR A 184 -1.39 6.04 8.51
C TYR A 184 -1.54 7.51 8.93
N GLU A 185 -2.42 7.78 9.90
CA GLU A 185 -2.65 9.12 10.46
C GLU A 185 -1.37 9.69 11.11
N ARG A 186 -0.59 8.87 11.82
CA ARG A 186 0.73 9.26 12.38
C ARG A 186 1.84 9.41 11.35
N GLY A 187 1.69 8.85 10.16
CA GLY A 187 2.66 8.98 9.08
C GLY A 187 2.80 10.42 8.56
N ASN A 188 1.88 11.32 8.96
CA ASN A 188 1.89 12.74 8.58
C ASN A 188 2.04 12.97 7.07
N VAL A 189 1.43 12.09 6.26
CA VAL A 189 1.47 12.21 4.80
C VAL A 189 0.54 13.34 4.37
N VAL A 190 1.12 14.47 3.97
CA VAL A 190 0.40 15.62 3.43
C VAL A 190 0.48 15.59 1.92
N ILE A 191 -0.69 15.67 1.27
CA ILE A 191 -0.84 15.71 -0.19
C ILE A 191 -1.46 17.06 -0.54
N ALA A 192 -0.71 17.91 -1.24
CA ALA A 192 -1.25 19.16 -1.74
C ALA A 192 -2.27 18.89 -2.86
N PRO A 193 -3.38 19.63 -2.95
CA PRO A 193 -4.39 19.42 -4.00
C PRO A 193 -3.83 19.44 -5.43
N ARG A 194 -2.81 20.27 -5.68
CA ARG A 194 -2.13 20.40 -6.98
C ARG A 194 -1.30 19.17 -7.38
N GLU A 195 -0.83 18.39 -6.40
CA GLU A 195 -0.02 17.19 -6.60
C GLU A 195 -0.87 15.92 -6.69
N ALA A 196 -2.14 16.00 -6.27
CA ALA A 196 -3.02 14.86 -6.07
C ALA A 196 -3.16 13.98 -7.32
N VAL A 197 -3.33 14.58 -8.50
CA VAL A 197 -3.51 13.82 -9.75
C VAL A 197 -2.27 13.03 -10.11
N GLY A 198 -1.09 13.67 -10.13
CA GLY A 198 0.17 13.02 -10.49
C GLY A 198 0.60 11.97 -9.46
N LEU A 199 0.38 12.23 -8.16
CA LEU A 199 0.64 11.25 -7.10
C LEU A 199 -0.31 10.05 -7.17
N LEU A 200 -1.60 10.28 -7.43
CA LEU A 200 -2.57 9.21 -7.60
C LEU A 200 -2.24 8.35 -8.82
N GLU A 201 -1.88 8.97 -9.94
CA GLU A 201 -1.44 8.27 -11.16
C GLU A 201 -0.22 7.39 -10.86
N ALA A 202 0.82 7.95 -10.23
CA ALA A 202 2.01 7.22 -9.84
C ALA A 202 1.68 6.07 -8.88
N PHE A 203 0.82 6.30 -7.88
CA PHE A 203 0.47 5.30 -6.89
C PHE A 203 -0.31 4.14 -7.52
N VAL A 204 -1.33 4.43 -8.32
CA VAL A 204 -2.13 3.39 -9.02
C VAL A 204 -1.26 2.58 -9.98
N ARG A 205 -0.33 3.24 -10.70
CA ARG A 205 0.64 2.54 -11.55
C ARG A 205 1.57 1.64 -10.72
N ALA A 206 2.09 2.13 -9.60
CA ALA A 206 2.93 1.36 -8.70
C ALA A 206 2.19 0.13 -8.11
N LEU A 207 0.90 0.25 -7.81
CA LEU A 207 0.09 -0.91 -7.38
C LEU A 207 0.06 -2.02 -8.44
N ARG A 208 0.10 -1.65 -9.73
CA ARG A 208 0.06 -2.57 -10.86
C ARG A 208 1.40 -3.15 -11.23
N THR A 209 2.43 -2.32 -11.37
CA THR A 209 3.72 -2.72 -11.92
C THR A 209 4.75 -3.07 -10.85
N GLY A 210 4.53 -2.55 -9.63
CA GLY A 210 5.48 -2.59 -8.53
C GLY A 210 6.58 -1.54 -8.66
N ASP A 211 6.61 -0.73 -9.72
CA ASP A 211 7.75 0.14 -9.98
C ASP A 211 7.89 1.25 -8.93
N VAL A 212 9.14 1.51 -8.54
CA VAL A 212 9.46 2.57 -7.59
C VAL A 212 9.39 3.92 -8.29
N SER A 213 8.62 4.85 -7.71
CA SER A 213 8.61 6.25 -8.11
C SER A 213 9.09 7.11 -6.95
N SER A 214 10.04 8.02 -7.20
CA SER A 214 10.52 8.96 -6.18
C SER A 214 9.40 9.84 -5.63
N SER A 215 8.38 10.15 -6.44
CA SER A 215 7.20 10.91 -5.99
C SER A 215 6.40 10.21 -4.88
N LEU A 216 6.54 8.89 -4.74
CA LEU A 216 5.82 8.08 -3.76
C LEU A 216 6.60 7.84 -2.47
N PHE A 217 7.77 8.48 -2.30
CA PHE A 217 8.65 8.23 -1.16
C PHE A 217 7.94 8.31 0.20
N ARG A 218 7.02 9.28 0.36
CA ARG A 218 6.22 9.50 1.58
C ARG A 218 5.34 8.31 1.95
N PHE A 219 5.01 7.46 0.99
CA PHE A 219 4.19 6.28 1.21
C PHE A 219 5.04 5.04 1.51
N PHE A 220 6.34 4.99 1.19
CA PHE A 220 7.13 3.74 1.20
C PHE A 220 7.09 2.98 2.53
N MET A 221 6.88 3.69 3.64
CA MET A 221 6.70 3.10 4.98
C MET A 221 5.47 2.18 5.12
N PHE A 222 4.55 2.19 4.16
CA PHE A 222 3.37 1.30 4.09
C PHE A 222 3.50 0.20 3.02
N SER A 223 4.71 0.02 2.46
CA SER A 223 5.01 -0.97 1.43
C SER A 223 6.00 -2.04 1.92
N SER A 224 6.13 -3.11 1.14
CA SER A 224 7.17 -4.14 1.26
C SER A 224 7.98 -4.17 -0.04
N ALA A 225 9.31 -4.15 0.05
CA ALA A 225 10.16 -4.16 -1.13
C ALA A 225 10.48 -5.57 -1.63
N PHE A 226 10.67 -5.73 -2.93
CA PHE A 226 11.01 -6.97 -3.59
C PHE A 226 12.14 -6.69 -4.57
N ASN A 227 13.28 -7.35 -4.40
CA ASN A 227 14.35 -7.28 -5.38
C ASN A 227 14.03 -8.28 -6.50
N VAL A 228 13.68 -7.78 -7.68
CA VAL A 228 13.42 -8.56 -8.88
C VAL A 228 14.58 -8.33 -9.84
N GLY A 229 15.59 -9.21 -9.79
CA GLY A 229 16.85 -8.99 -10.49
C GLY A 229 17.61 -7.81 -9.89
N VAL A 230 17.86 -6.78 -10.71
CA VAL A 230 18.54 -5.53 -10.30
C VAL A 230 17.55 -4.43 -9.89
N GLU A 231 16.25 -4.64 -10.10
CA GLU A 231 15.21 -3.65 -9.82
C GLU A 231 14.55 -3.91 -8.47
N THR A 232 14.28 -2.84 -7.74
CA THR A 232 13.44 -2.88 -6.54
C THR A 232 11.99 -2.63 -6.96
N LYS A 233 11.08 -3.50 -6.53
CA LYS A 233 9.64 -3.35 -6.68
C LYS A 233 8.95 -3.22 -5.32
N LEU A 234 7.82 -2.52 -5.26
CA LEU A 234 7.05 -2.29 -4.04
C LEU A 234 5.69 -2.97 -4.12
N GLN A 235 5.40 -3.76 -3.10
CA GLN A 235 4.09 -4.34 -2.86
C GLN A 235 3.39 -3.61 -1.71
N TRP A 236 2.11 -3.31 -1.90
CA TRP A 236 1.30 -2.59 -0.93
C TRP A 236 0.22 -3.51 -0.36
N PRO A 237 0.23 -3.82 0.96
CA PRO A 237 -0.84 -4.60 1.59
C PRO A 237 -2.19 -3.90 1.45
N VAL A 238 -3.27 -4.68 1.24
CA VAL A 238 -4.63 -4.16 1.00
C VAL A 238 -5.07 -3.18 2.08
N CYS A 239 -4.73 -3.46 3.35
CA CYS A 239 -5.04 -2.59 4.47
C CYS A 239 -4.46 -1.17 4.38
N TYR A 240 -3.38 -0.96 3.62
CA TYR A 240 -2.78 0.36 3.40
C TYR A 240 -3.22 1.00 2.08
N ILE A 241 -3.71 0.22 1.11
CA ILE A 241 -4.25 0.76 -0.14
C ILE A 241 -5.46 1.67 0.13
N ALA A 242 -6.39 1.23 0.97
CA ALA A 242 -7.60 2.00 1.28
C ALA A 242 -7.31 3.38 1.91
N PRO A 243 -6.55 3.52 3.01
CA PRO A 243 -6.22 4.83 3.57
C PRO A 243 -5.53 5.79 2.60
N ILE A 244 -4.72 5.27 1.67
CA ILE A 244 -4.05 6.08 0.65
C ILE A 244 -5.04 6.54 -0.42
N LEU A 245 -5.83 5.62 -1.00
CA LEU A 245 -6.80 5.98 -2.05
C LEU A 245 -7.95 6.85 -1.53
N ASP A 246 -8.42 6.59 -0.32
CA ASP A 246 -9.55 7.31 0.27
C ASP A 246 -9.15 8.66 0.90
N CYS A 247 -7.89 9.07 0.78
CA CYS A 247 -7.47 10.38 1.27
C CYS A 247 -8.20 11.50 0.49
N PRO A 248 -8.59 12.62 1.13
CA PRO A 248 -9.48 13.60 0.51
C PRO A 248 -9.01 14.16 -0.84
N PRO A 249 -7.69 14.45 -1.06
CA PRO A 249 -7.22 14.89 -2.37
C PRO A 249 -7.41 13.84 -3.47
N PHE A 250 -7.16 12.55 -3.20
CA PHE A 250 -7.35 11.48 -4.18
C PHE A 250 -8.83 11.17 -4.42
N PHE A 251 -9.61 11.10 -3.34
CA PHE A 251 -11.05 10.86 -3.41
C PHE A 251 -11.77 11.84 -4.35
N LYS A 252 -11.38 13.12 -4.30
CA LYS A 252 -11.92 14.18 -5.18
C LYS A 252 -11.56 13.96 -6.66
N VAL A 253 -10.49 13.24 -6.97
CA VAL A 253 -10.03 12.97 -8.33
C VAL A 253 -10.78 11.77 -8.94
N HIS A 254 -10.89 10.65 -8.22
CA HIS A 254 -11.35 9.40 -8.84
C HIS A 254 -12.84 9.05 -8.63
N ALA A 255 -13.57 9.78 -7.79
CA ALA A 255 -15.03 9.67 -7.60
C ALA A 255 -15.57 8.25 -7.26
N ILE A 256 -14.70 7.33 -6.82
CA ILE A 256 -15.10 6.04 -6.23
C ILE A 256 -15.48 6.32 -4.79
N TYR A 257 -16.67 5.88 -4.36
CA TYR A 257 -17.26 6.20 -3.04
C TYR A 257 -16.37 5.89 -1.83
N SER A 258 -15.59 4.81 -1.85
CA SER A 258 -14.53 4.51 -0.87
C SER A 258 -13.98 3.11 -1.16
N PHE A 259 -12.66 3.00 -1.35
CA PHE A 259 -11.99 1.72 -1.46
C PHE A 259 -12.09 0.92 -0.15
N ASP A 260 -12.06 1.59 1.00
CA ASP A 260 -12.31 0.98 2.32
C ASP A 260 -13.66 0.25 2.36
N GLN A 261 -14.75 0.93 1.97
CA GLN A 261 -16.10 0.35 1.98
C GLN A 261 -16.28 -0.79 0.96
N ILE A 262 -15.56 -0.74 -0.16
CA ILE A 262 -15.74 -1.72 -1.25
C ILE A 262 -14.86 -2.96 -1.08
N VAL A 263 -13.72 -2.83 -0.40
CA VAL A 263 -12.70 -3.89 -0.30
C VAL A 263 -12.35 -4.22 1.15
N VAL A 264 -11.95 -3.25 1.97
CA VAL A 264 -11.46 -3.51 3.34
C VAL A 264 -12.59 -3.93 4.28
N GLN A 265 -13.69 -3.18 4.34
CA GLN A 265 -14.82 -3.54 5.21
C GLN A 265 -15.43 -4.89 4.83
N PRO A 266 -15.60 -5.27 3.55
CA PRO A 266 -16.00 -6.63 3.18
C PRO A 266 -15.01 -7.70 3.64
N LEU A 267 -13.69 -7.49 3.55
CA LEU A 267 -12.71 -8.44 4.08
C LEU A 267 -12.86 -8.60 5.60
N ILE A 268 -13.05 -7.51 6.34
CA ILE A 268 -13.28 -7.54 7.79
C ILE A 268 -14.59 -8.25 8.13
N ALA A 269 -15.68 -7.94 7.42
CA ALA A 269 -16.99 -8.52 7.67
C ALA A 269 -17.00 -10.04 7.40
N HIS A 270 -16.35 -10.47 6.33
CA HIS A 270 -16.25 -11.89 5.96
C HIS A 270 -15.12 -12.64 6.68
N ALA A 271 -14.24 -11.97 7.42
CA ALA A 271 -13.26 -12.61 8.29
C ALA A 271 -13.90 -13.40 9.45
N LYS A 272 -15.21 -13.23 9.69
CA LYS A 272 -15.96 -14.06 10.64
C LYS A 272 -16.30 -15.46 10.10
N ASP A 273 -16.19 -15.67 8.79
CA ASP A 273 -16.51 -16.94 8.13
C ASP A 273 -15.24 -17.62 7.60
N VAL A 274 -14.82 -18.66 8.31
CA VAL A 274 -13.61 -19.47 8.02
C VAL A 274 -13.68 -20.18 6.66
N SER A 275 -14.88 -20.39 6.13
CA SER A 275 -15.12 -21.19 4.91
C SER A 275 -15.28 -20.35 3.65
N SER A 276 -15.46 -19.04 3.77
CA SER A 276 -15.92 -18.23 2.65
C SER A 276 -14.84 -18.09 1.56
N GLY A 277 -15.18 -18.51 0.33
CA GLY A 277 -14.42 -18.16 -0.89
C GLY A 277 -14.40 -16.66 -1.20
N LYS A 278 -15.03 -15.85 -0.34
CA LYS A 278 -15.23 -14.40 -0.48
C LYS A 278 -13.93 -13.61 -0.47
N ALA A 279 -12.89 -14.07 0.22
CA ALA A 279 -11.58 -13.42 0.18
C ALA A 279 -11.10 -13.23 -1.26
N TRP A 280 -11.22 -14.27 -2.10
CA TRP A 280 -10.79 -14.22 -3.49
C TRP A 280 -11.68 -13.31 -4.35
N GLU A 281 -13.00 -13.39 -4.20
CA GLU A 281 -13.93 -12.48 -4.89
C GLU A 281 -13.62 -11.00 -4.60
N ILE A 282 -13.29 -10.68 -3.35
CA ILE A 282 -12.95 -9.32 -2.94
C ILE A 282 -11.57 -8.89 -3.48
N VAL A 283 -10.58 -9.79 -3.49
CA VAL A 283 -9.26 -9.52 -4.11
C VAL A 283 -9.38 -9.26 -5.61
N VAL A 284 -10.17 -10.07 -6.34
CA VAL A 284 -10.45 -9.84 -7.77
C VAL A 284 -11.12 -8.49 -7.98
N ARG A 285 -12.10 -8.13 -7.14
CA ARG A 285 -12.75 -6.81 -7.20
C ARG A 285 -11.76 -5.66 -6.96
N ALA A 286 -10.83 -5.82 -6.02
CA ALA A 286 -9.78 -4.85 -5.76
C ALA A 286 -8.89 -4.65 -7.01
N GLY A 287 -8.45 -5.74 -7.66
CA GLY A 287 -7.69 -5.69 -8.90
C GLY A 287 -8.45 -5.01 -10.05
N ILE A 288 -9.75 -5.28 -10.18
CA ILE A 288 -10.63 -4.62 -11.14
C ILE A 288 -10.69 -3.10 -10.90
N LEU A 289 -10.87 -2.67 -9.65
CA LEU A 289 -10.92 -1.25 -9.30
C LEU A 289 -9.59 -0.55 -9.57
N ILE A 290 -8.47 -1.16 -9.21
CA ILE A 290 -7.13 -0.63 -9.48
C ILE A 290 -6.91 -0.48 -10.99
N ASN A 291 -7.27 -1.48 -11.79
CA ASN A 291 -7.17 -1.41 -13.25
C ASN A 291 -8.13 -0.38 -13.87
N ALA A 292 -9.32 -0.21 -13.30
CA ALA A 292 -10.28 0.79 -13.74
C ALA A 292 -9.77 2.21 -13.45
N LEU A 293 -9.20 2.43 -12.25
CA LEU A 293 -8.53 3.67 -11.88
C LEU A 293 -7.35 3.97 -12.80
N ASP A 294 -6.53 2.97 -13.10
CA ASP A 294 -5.38 3.16 -13.99
C ASP A 294 -5.85 3.56 -15.40
N ALA A 295 -6.89 2.90 -15.92
CA ALA A 295 -7.51 3.28 -17.19
C ALA A 295 -8.12 4.70 -17.15
N SER A 296 -8.58 5.17 -16.00
CA SER A 296 -9.09 6.53 -15.84
C SER A 296 -7.99 7.58 -15.94
N LEU A 297 -6.88 7.32 -15.27
CA LEU A 297 -5.76 8.25 -15.12
C LEU A 297 -4.83 8.23 -16.34
N ASN A 298 -4.65 7.06 -16.96
CA ASN A 298 -3.64 6.82 -17.98
C ASN A 298 -4.22 6.51 -19.37
N SER A 299 -3.67 7.16 -20.40
CA SER A 299 -3.95 6.82 -21.79
C SER A 299 -3.33 5.47 -22.17
N GLY A 300 -3.92 4.77 -23.13
CA GLY A 300 -3.42 3.48 -23.63
C GLY A 300 -3.64 2.28 -22.71
N VAL A 301 -4.05 2.49 -21.46
CA VAL A 301 -4.35 1.41 -20.52
C VAL A 301 -5.67 0.72 -20.88
N ARG A 302 -5.60 -0.61 -21.08
CA ARG A 302 -6.73 -1.45 -21.53
C ARG A 302 -7.85 -1.61 -20.50
N GLY A 303 -7.60 -1.27 -19.23
CA GLY A 303 -8.57 -1.45 -18.14
C GLY A 303 -8.81 -2.92 -17.79
N PRO A 304 -9.72 -3.19 -16.84
CA PRO A 304 -9.99 -4.55 -16.38
C PRO A 304 -10.53 -5.41 -17.53
N PHE A 305 -9.96 -6.61 -17.69
CA PHE A 305 -10.28 -7.55 -18.78
C PHE A 305 -10.18 -6.97 -20.20
N GLY A 306 -9.45 -5.86 -20.37
CA GLY A 306 -9.36 -5.19 -21.67
C GLY A 306 -10.61 -4.39 -22.07
N ILE A 307 -11.54 -4.10 -21.16
CA ILE A 307 -12.79 -3.42 -21.51
C ILE A 307 -12.57 -2.04 -22.17
N ALA A 308 -11.48 -1.36 -21.84
CA ALA A 308 -11.10 -0.08 -22.41
C ALA A 308 -10.09 -0.17 -23.56
N GLN A 309 -9.81 -1.35 -24.09
CA GLN A 309 -8.85 -1.55 -25.17
C GLN A 309 -9.31 -0.83 -26.46
N ASN A 310 -8.35 -0.22 -27.17
CA ASN A 310 -8.52 0.47 -28.45
C ASN A 310 -9.50 1.67 -28.39
N LEU A 311 -9.62 2.31 -27.23
CA LEU A 311 -10.39 3.54 -27.09
C LEU A 311 -9.49 4.76 -27.25
N GLU A 312 -9.74 5.54 -28.29
CA GLU A 312 -9.24 6.92 -28.36
C GLU A 312 -9.99 7.75 -27.32
N ARG A 313 -9.32 8.04 -26.20
CA ARG A 313 -9.87 8.89 -25.14
C ARG A 313 -8.81 9.88 -24.65
N PRO A 314 -9.20 11.11 -24.31
CA PRO A 314 -8.30 11.98 -23.57
C PRO A 314 -8.02 11.37 -22.19
N ALA A 315 -6.75 11.33 -21.78
CA ALA A 315 -6.35 10.91 -20.43
C ALA A 315 -7.11 11.72 -19.37
N GLY A 316 -7.48 11.08 -18.25
CA GLY A 316 -8.18 11.74 -17.14
C GLY A 316 -9.67 12.03 -17.37
N LYS A 317 -10.27 11.63 -18.51
CA LYS A 317 -11.70 11.89 -18.78
C LYS A 317 -12.64 10.71 -18.51
N LEU A 318 -12.12 9.50 -18.32
CA LEU A 318 -12.95 8.36 -17.96
C LEU A 318 -13.24 8.40 -16.46
N ARG A 319 -14.49 8.56 -16.07
CA ARG A 319 -14.91 8.49 -14.66
C ARG A 319 -15.11 7.04 -14.23
N VAL A 320 -14.54 6.63 -13.11
CA VAL A 320 -14.79 5.31 -12.52
C VAL A 320 -15.84 5.44 -11.43
N VAL A 321 -16.84 4.56 -11.46
CA VAL A 321 -17.89 4.53 -10.44
C VAL A 321 -18.08 3.09 -9.97
N HIS A 322 -18.18 2.88 -8.67
CA HIS A 322 -18.63 1.61 -8.11
C HIS A 322 -20.13 1.70 -7.79
N PHE A 323 -20.89 0.70 -8.21
CA PHE A 323 -22.32 0.63 -7.96
C PHE A 323 -22.69 -0.75 -7.40
N THR A 324 -23.34 -0.77 -6.24
CA THR A 324 -23.81 -2.02 -5.64
C THR A 324 -25.29 -2.19 -5.94
N LEU A 325 -25.65 -3.28 -6.61
CA LEU A 325 -27.04 -3.65 -6.84
C LEU A 325 -27.66 -4.19 -5.54
N PRO A 326 -28.90 -3.77 -5.21
CA PRO A 326 -29.54 -4.16 -3.97
C PRO A 326 -30.02 -5.62 -4.01
N GLU A 327 -30.34 -6.20 -2.85
CA GLU A 327 -30.61 -7.65 -2.69
C GLU A 327 -31.84 -8.15 -3.46
N GLU A 328 -32.79 -7.27 -3.78
CA GLU A 328 -33.96 -7.59 -4.59
C GLU A 328 -33.63 -7.87 -6.06
N VAL A 329 -32.45 -7.47 -6.54
CA VAL A 329 -32.01 -7.73 -7.91
C VAL A 329 -31.43 -9.14 -8.01
N ARG A 330 -32.20 -10.04 -8.62
CA ARG A 330 -31.88 -11.48 -8.69
C ARG A 330 -31.66 -12.04 -10.10
N THR A 331 -31.90 -11.25 -11.15
CA THR A 331 -31.69 -11.68 -12.55
C THR A 331 -30.83 -10.67 -13.29
N ILE A 332 -30.23 -11.10 -14.41
CA ILE A 332 -29.31 -10.28 -15.20
C ILE A 332 -30.05 -9.16 -15.93
N GLU A 333 -31.25 -9.41 -16.41
CA GLU A 333 -32.06 -8.43 -17.14
C GLU A 333 -32.42 -7.26 -16.21
N VAL A 334 -32.87 -7.57 -14.99
CA VAL A 334 -33.19 -6.57 -13.97
C VAL A 334 -31.92 -5.82 -13.54
N ALA A 335 -30.79 -6.52 -13.39
CA ALA A 335 -29.51 -5.90 -13.07
C ALA A 335 -29.09 -4.89 -14.14
N LEU A 336 -29.14 -5.27 -15.41
CA LEU A 336 -28.73 -4.42 -16.53
C LEU A 336 -29.63 -3.19 -16.67
N GLU A 337 -30.95 -3.32 -16.50
CA GLU A 337 -31.85 -2.16 -16.51
C GLU A 337 -31.55 -1.19 -15.36
N ARG A 338 -31.27 -1.69 -14.15
CA ARG A 338 -30.88 -0.85 -13.00
C ARG A 338 -29.54 -0.15 -13.24
N VAL A 339 -28.56 -0.84 -13.80
CA VAL A 339 -27.25 -0.26 -14.13
C VAL A 339 -27.40 0.81 -15.21
N LYS A 340 -28.22 0.57 -16.24
CA LYS A 340 -28.51 1.55 -17.29
C LYS A 340 -29.14 2.83 -16.74
N LEU A 341 -30.10 2.71 -15.82
CA LEU A 341 -30.70 3.85 -15.12
C LEU A 341 -29.67 4.60 -14.25
N ALA A 342 -28.78 3.88 -13.56
CA ALA A 342 -27.71 4.52 -12.80
C ALA A 342 -26.71 5.26 -13.70
N LEU A 343 -26.43 4.73 -14.89
CA LEU A 343 -25.51 5.31 -15.87
C LEU A 343 -26.03 6.60 -16.51
N SER A 344 -27.35 6.73 -16.73
CA SER A 344 -27.92 7.88 -17.45
C SER A 344 -27.64 9.24 -16.78
N GLY A 345 -27.30 9.26 -15.49
CA GLY A 345 -26.94 10.46 -14.75
C GLY A 345 -25.44 10.79 -14.68
N LEU A 346 -24.55 9.95 -15.24
CA LEU A 346 -23.11 10.02 -14.96
C LEU A 346 -22.24 10.60 -16.10
N GLY A 347 -22.83 10.82 -17.28
CA GLY A 347 -22.17 11.44 -18.43
C GLY A 347 -21.72 10.46 -19.51
N ARG A 348 -20.86 10.92 -20.44
CA ARG A 348 -20.48 10.20 -21.67
C ARG A 348 -19.23 9.32 -21.57
N HIS A 349 -18.46 9.43 -20.48
CA HIS A 349 -17.19 8.71 -20.29
C HIS A 349 -17.17 8.12 -18.88
N VAL A 350 -17.77 6.94 -18.73
CA VAL A 350 -17.96 6.28 -17.43
C VAL A 350 -17.60 4.81 -17.56
N LEU A 351 -16.82 4.30 -16.61
CA LEU A 351 -16.64 2.88 -16.35
C LEU A 351 -17.27 2.56 -15.01
N MET A 352 -18.39 1.85 -15.03
CA MET A 352 -19.09 1.41 -13.84
C MET A 352 -18.67 -0.02 -13.50
N VAL A 353 -18.15 -0.20 -12.27
CA VAL A 353 -17.87 -1.50 -11.67
C VAL A 353 -19.06 -1.86 -10.78
N VAL A 354 -19.77 -2.92 -11.14
CA VAL A 354 -21.01 -3.34 -10.50
C VAL A 354 -20.77 -4.57 -9.65
N SER A 355 -21.21 -4.52 -8.40
CA SER A 355 -21.24 -5.67 -7.49
C SER A 355 -22.68 -5.98 -7.07
N PHE A 356 -22.93 -7.22 -6.65
CA PHE A 356 -24.24 -7.66 -6.18
C PHE A 356 -24.25 -7.81 -4.66
N SER A 357 -25.26 -7.25 -3.99
CA SER A 357 -25.53 -7.57 -2.58
C SER A 357 -26.09 -9.00 -2.43
N TYR A 358 -26.82 -9.50 -3.43
CA TYR A 358 -27.32 -10.86 -3.44
C TYR A 358 -26.18 -11.89 -3.62
N GLY A 359 -25.74 -12.51 -2.54
CA GLY A 359 -24.60 -13.45 -2.54
C GLY A 359 -24.78 -14.72 -3.40
N ASN A 360 -26.03 -15.02 -3.76
CA ASN A 360 -26.42 -16.18 -4.57
C ASN A 360 -26.76 -15.85 -6.01
N PHE A 361 -26.34 -14.68 -6.53
CA PHE A 361 -26.48 -14.40 -7.96
C PHE A 361 -25.85 -15.58 -8.76
N PRO A 362 -26.66 -16.32 -9.55
CA PRO A 362 -26.25 -17.64 -10.05
C PRO A 362 -25.11 -17.55 -11.06
N GLU A 363 -25.18 -16.57 -11.96
CA GLU A 363 -24.34 -16.51 -13.15
C GLU A 363 -23.04 -15.74 -12.93
N LEU A 364 -23.05 -14.64 -12.15
CA LEU A 364 -21.96 -13.66 -12.07
C LEU A 364 -21.67 -13.20 -10.63
N ASP A 365 -20.44 -12.72 -10.43
CA ASP A 365 -20.02 -12.01 -9.20
C ASP A 365 -19.97 -10.49 -9.37
N GLY A 366 -19.88 -10.02 -10.62
CA GLY A 366 -20.01 -8.61 -10.95
C GLY A 366 -20.12 -8.35 -12.45
N ILE A 367 -20.40 -7.09 -12.78
CA ILE A 367 -20.51 -6.59 -14.15
C ILE A 367 -19.61 -5.36 -14.28
N LEU A 368 -19.03 -5.17 -15.45
CA LEU A 368 -18.34 -3.96 -15.85
C LEU A 368 -19.12 -3.35 -17.00
N TRP A 369 -19.52 -2.09 -16.86
CA TRP A 369 -20.21 -1.37 -17.92
C TRP A 369 -19.44 -0.11 -18.27
N LEU A 370 -18.87 -0.10 -19.47
CA LEU A 370 -18.19 1.04 -20.05
C LEU A 370 -19.13 1.79 -21.01
N GLN A 371 -19.30 3.08 -20.77
CA GLN A 371 -19.89 4.03 -21.70
C GLN A 371 -18.82 5.07 -22.07
N CYS A 372 -18.36 5.09 -23.31
CA CYS A 372 -17.32 6.00 -23.79
C CYS A 372 -17.69 6.57 -25.16
N GLY A 373 -18.34 7.72 -25.18
CA GLY A 373 -18.90 8.30 -26.41
C GLY A 373 -20.00 7.39 -26.98
N SER A 374 -19.82 6.92 -28.22
CA SER A 374 -20.69 5.95 -28.87
C SER A 374 -20.36 4.50 -28.50
N VAL A 375 -19.21 4.23 -27.88
CA VAL A 375 -18.82 2.88 -27.49
C VAL A 375 -19.49 2.50 -26.18
N CYS A 376 -20.20 1.38 -26.20
CA CYS A 376 -20.78 0.73 -25.04
C CYS A 376 -20.22 -0.69 -24.97
N ARG A 377 -19.65 -1.08 -23.82
CA ARG A 377 -19.18 -2.46 -23.58
C ARG A 377 -19.65 -2.94 -22.22
N LYS A 378 -20.08 -4.19 -22.14
CA LYS A 378 -20.61 -4.84 -20.94
C LYS A 378 -19.94 -6.18 -20.73
N PHE A 379 -19.08 -6.28 -19.72
CA PHE A 379 -18.40 -7.54 -19.39
C PHE A 379 -18.93 -8.11 -18.08
N GLY A 380 -19.07 -9.42 -18.00
CA GLY A 380 -19.37 -10.16 -16.77
C GLY A 380 -18.13 -10.87 -16.23
N TYR A 381 -18.08 -11.13 -14.93
CA TYR A 381 -17.06 -12.03 -14.38
C TYR A 381 -17.59 -12.88 -13.23
N GLN A 382 -16.91 -14.01 -13.02
CA GLN A 382 -17.13 -14.88 -11.88
C GLN A 382 -15.79 -15.29 -11.25
N ALA A 383 -15.71 -15.13 -9.94
CA ALA A 383 -14.55 -15.37 -9.08
C ALA A 383 -14.87 -16.27 -7.88
N LYS A 384 -16.01 -16.97 -7.80
CA LYS A 384 -16.28 -17.90 -6.68
C LYS A 384 -15.26 -19.06 -6.65
N MET A 385 -14.53 -19.20 -5.54
CA MET A 385 -13.64 -20.35 -5.27
C MET A 385 -14.45 -21.63 -4.97
N ARG A 386 -13.91 -22.81 -5.33
CA ARG A 386 -14.41 -24.15 -4.95
C ARG A 386 -15.83 -24.52 -5.41
N LYS A 387 -16.50 -23.65 -6.16
CA LYS A 387 -17.72 -24.03 -6.88
C LYS A 387 -17.33 -24.75 -8.18
N GLY A 388 -18.17 -25.68 -8.64
CA GLY A 388 -18.08 -26.21 -9.99
C GLY A 388 -18.12 -25.09 -11.03
N TYR A 389 -17.71 -25.36 -12.27
CA TYR A 389 -17.88 -24.41 -13.38
C TYR A 389 -19.34 -23.92 -13.46
N PRO A 390 -19.59 -22.73 -14.03
CA PRO A 390 -20.96 -22.30 -14.27
C PRO A 390 -21.75 -23.45 -14.88
N GLY A 391 -22.97 -23.69 -14.38
CA GLY A 391 -23.87 -24.66 -14.98
C GLY A 391 -24.52 -24.12 -16.26
N THR A 392 -24.41 -22.82 -16.51
CA THR A 392 -25.14 -22.06 -17.51
C THR A 392 -24.21 -21.28 -18.44
N GLN A 393 -24.63 -21.15 -19.70
CA GLN A 393 -24.02 -20.25 -20.67
C GLN A 393 -23.95 -18.82 -20.13
N PRO A 394 -22.96 -18.01 -20.54
CA PRO A 394 -22.89 -16.62 -20.14
C PRO A 394 -24.13 -15.86 -20.67
N PRO A 395 -24.63 -14.85 -19.93
CA PRO A 395 -25.75 -14.04 -20.40
C PRO A 395 -25.48 -13.41 -21.77
N SER A 396 -26.43 -13.54 -22.69
CA SER A 396 -26.30 -13.09 -24.09
C SER A 396 -26.19 -11.56 -24.25
N GLU A 397 -26.59 -10.82 -23.23
CA GLU A 397 -26.60 -9.36 -23.16
C GLU A 397 -25.23 -8.76 -22.82
N LEU A 398 -24.27 -9.62 -22.45
CA LEU A 398 -22.90 -9.25 -22.12
C LEU A 398 -22.00 -9.59 -23.31
N ASP A 399 -21.11 -8.66 -23.66
CA ASP A 399 -20.21 -8.81 -24.80
C ASP A 399 -19.16 -9.89 -24.55
N ASP A 400 -18.70 -10.01 -23.28
CA ASP A 400 -17.73 -11.01 -22.83
C ASP A 400 -17.97 -11.39 -21.37
N CYS A 401 -17.64 -12.64 -21.02
CA CYS A 401 -17.73 -13.15 -19.65
C CYS A 401 -16.48 -13.92 -19.24
N PHE A 402 -15.92 -13.58 -18.08
CA PHE A 402 -14.61 -14.08 -17.62
C PHE A 402 -14.73 -14.98 -16.39
N LEU A 403 -13.96 -16.06 -16.36
CA LEU A 403 -13.78 -16.92 -15.20
C LEU A 403 -12.40 -16.66 -14.57
N VAL A 404 -12.41 -16.24 -13.32
CA VAL A 404 -11.23 -15.85 -12.53
C VAL A 404 -11.13 -16.79 -11.32
N ARG A 405 -10.69 -18.04 -11.50
CA ARG A 405 -10.85 -19.11 -10.50
C ARG A 405 -9.53 -19.84 -10.19
N GLY A 406 -9.18 -19.97 -8.91
CA GLY A 406 -7.99 -20.70 -8.47
C GLY A 406 -8.21 -22.17 -8.05
N ASP A 407 -9.45 -22.61 -7.82
CA ASP A 407 -9.77 -23.97 -7.28
C ASP A 407 -10.85 -24.69 -8.13
N ALA A 408 -10.91 -24.46 -9.45
CA ALA A 408 -11.92 -25.12 -10.30
C ALA A 408 -11.57 -26.61 -10.55
N PRO A 409 -12.54 -27.53 -10.56
CA PRO A 409 -12.27 -28.94 -10.82
C PRO A 409 -11.63 -29.17 -12.21
N SER A 410 -10.91 -30.28 -12.38
CA SER A 410 -10.23 -30.61 -13.66
C SER A 410 -11.18 -30.97 -14.81
N LYS A 411 -12.47 -31.21 -14.51
CA LYS A 411 -13.50 -31.59 -15.49
C LYS A 411 -14.52 -30.46 -15.66
N ALA A 412 -14.16 -29.42 -16.41
CA ALA A 412 -15.17 -28.64 -17.11
C ALA A 412 -15.35 -29.25 -18.49
N SER A 413 -16.58 -29.58 -18.87
CA SER A 413 -16.96 -29.36 -20.26
C SER A 413 -16.66 -27.90 -20.58
N TYR A 414 -15.87 -27.64 -21.61
CA TYR A 414 -15.66 -26.30 -22.19
C TYR A 414 -17.05 -25.67 -22.39
N GLN A 415 -17.52 -24.86 -21.43
CA GLN A 415 -18.77 -24.16 -21.66
C GLN A 415 -18.46 -23.07 -22.66
N GLN A 416 -18.95 -23.27 -23.90
CA GLN A 416 -18.85 -22.29 -24.97
C GLN A 416 -19.24 -20.90 -24.42
N GLY A 417 -18.49 -19.86 -24.78
CA GLY A 417 -18.76 -18.47 -24.41
C GLY A 417 -18.05 -17.94 -23.15
N TRP A 418 -17.65 -18.77 -22.17
CA TRP A 418 -16.88 -18.30 -21.02
C TRP A 418 -15.37 -18.22 -21.34
N LYS A 419 -14.73 -17.08 -21.05
CA LYS A 419 -13.28 -16.90 -21.19
C LYS A 419 -12.58 -17.23 -19.88
N TYR A 420 -11.81 -18.32 -19.87
CA TYR A 420 -11.01 -18.71 -18.72
C TYR A 420 -9.70 -17.94 -18.69
N MET A 421 -9.40 -17.26 -17.58
CA MET A 421 -8.14 -16.55 -17.42
C MET A 421 -7.02 -17.47 -16.97
N SER A 422 -5.92 -17.47 -17.72
CA SER A 422 -4.66 -18.05 -17.30
C SER A 422 -4.12 -17.36 -16.04
N ARG A 423 -3.20 -18.03 -15.35
CA ARG A 423 -2.58 -17.47 -14.14
C ARG A 423 -1.90 -16.13 -14.42
N ASP A 424 -1.27 -15.97 -15.59
CA ASP A 424 -0.56 -14.73 -15.94
C ASP A 424 -1.52 -13.60 -16.29
N GLU A 425 -2.64 -13.87 -16.97
CA GLU A 425 -3.70 -12.87 -17.16
C GLU A 425 -4.30 -12.42 -15.82
N VAL A 426 -4.42 -13.33 -14.85
CA VAL A 426 -4.86 -12.97 -13.49
C VAL A 426 -3.82 -12.15 -12.75
N LYS A 427 -2.52 -12.43 -12.90
CA LYS A 427 -1.47 -11.54 -12.37
C LYS A 427 -1.58 -10.14 -12.98
N GLU A 428 -1.80 -10.03 -14.28
CA GLU A 428 -1.98 -8.74 -14.96
C GLU A 428 -3.22 -7.99 -14.42
N LEU A 429 -4.33 -8.70 -14.22
CA LEU A 429 -5.56 -8.15 -13.65
C LEU A 429 -5.41 -7.71 -12.19
N LEU A 430 -4.64 -8.44 -11.39
CA LEU A 430 -4.46 -8.12 -9.97
C LEU A 430 -3.38 -7.05 -9.75
N GLY A 431 -2.36 -7.02 -10.60
CA GLY A 431 -1.19 -6.18 -10.42
C GLY A 431 -0.24 -6.71 -9.34
N PHE A 432 0.97 -6.14 -9.32
CA PHE A 432 2.08 -6.55 -8.45
C PHE A 432 1.72 -6.53 -6.96
N SER A 433 0.91 -5.58 -6.51
CA SER A 433 0.53 -5.52 -5.09
C SER A 433 -0.37 -6.67 -4.64
N LEU A 434 -1.17 -7.25 -5.54
CA LEU A 434 -2.16 -8.27 -5.20
C LEU A 434 -1.81 -9.66 -5.74
N GLU A 435 -0.82 -9.79 -6.64
CA GLU A 435 -0.48 -11.08 -7.27
C GLU A 435 -0.05 -12.17 -6.29
N SER A 436 0.52 -11.81 -5.14
CA SER A 436 0.90 -12.79 -4.11
C SER A 436 -0.31 -13.47 -3.48
N LEU A 437 -1.50 -12.87 -3.59
CA LEU A 437 -2.77 -13.38 -3.08
C LEU A 437 -3.45 -14.36 -4.06
N ILE A 438 -2.87 -14.58 -5.24
CA ILE A 438 -3.37 -15.62 -6.16
C ILE A 438 -3.25 -16.98 -5.45
N PRO A 439 -4.33 -17.79 -5.43
CA PRO A 439 -4.29 -19.13 -4.90
C PRO A 439 -3.10 -19.93 -5.44
N SER A 440 -2.48 -20.75 -4.58
CA SER A 440 -1.30 -21.55 -4.94
C SER A 440 -1.62 -22.58 -6.01
N GLN A 441 -2.81 -23.17 -5.93
CA GLN A 441 -3.38 -23.98 -7.00
C GLN A 441 -4.02 -23.05 -8.03
N TRP A 442 -3.75 -23.31 -9.30
CA TRP A 442 -4.44 -22.65 -10.41
C TRP A 442 -4.69 -23.71 -11.49
N PRO A 443 -5.95 -23.99 -11.84
CA PRO A 443 -6.24 -24.96 -12.87
C PRO A 443 -5.74 -24.43 -14.22
N GLU A 444 -5.14 -25.31 -15.01
CA GLU A 444 -4.98 -25.05 -16.43
C GLU A 444 -6.34 -24.97 -17.11
N ALA A 445 -6.42 -24.21 -18.20
CA ALA A 445 -7.66 -24.13 -18.96
C ALA A 445 -8.04 -25.54 -19.45
N PRO A 446 -9.31 -25.97 -19.34
CA PRO A 446 -9.73 -27.26 -19.89
C PRO A 446 -9.35 -27.33 -21.38
N GLY A 447 -8.54 -28.30 -21.80
CA GLY A 447 -8.13 -28.45 -23.21
C GLY A 447 -6.83 -27.73 -23.62
N SER A 448 -6.07 -27.14 -22.69
CA SER A 448 -4.66 -26.82 -22.93
C SER A 448 -3.81 -28.09 -22.77
N THR A 449 -3.68 -28.88 -23.83
CA THR A 449 -2.66 -29.93 -23.96
C THR A 449 -1.77 -29.65 -25.15
#